data_AF-A0A2H9TZX7-F1
#
_entry.id   AF-A0A2H9TZX7-F1
#
_cell.length_a   1.000
_cell.length_b   1.000
_cell.length_c   1.000
_cell.angle_alpha   90.00
_cell.angle_beta   90.00
_cell.angle_gamma   90.00
#
_symmetry.space_group_name_H-M   'P 1'
#
loop_
_entity.id
_entity.type
_entity.pdbx_description
1 polymer ?
#
loop_
_entity_poly.entity_id
_entity_poly.type
_entity_poly.pdbx_seq_one_letter_code
_entity_poly.pdbx_strand_id
1 'polypeptide(L)'
;QRIHTRETVIALWEQARKALEAAGAEVIEVDFPLVSNCEGDRPGAPTVFNRGIVSPEFLNDELWELSGWAFDDFLRANGDPKLKQLADVDGPKIFPHDPGTLPNREGDLAAGMDEYVKMAKRGLKRFDEIASVPDGLRGLEKTRKLDLEDWMDGLKLDAVLFPTVADVAPADADVNPASADIAWSNGIWVANGNLAIRHLGVPTVT
;
A
#
# COMPACT_ATOMS: atom_id res chain seq x y z
N GLN A 1 12.81 0.21 -6.47
CA GLN A 1 13.16 -0.16 -7.86
C GLN A 1 12.84 1.02 -8.78
N ARG A 2 13.63 1.29 -9.82
CA ARG A 2 13.31 2.34 -10.81
C ARG A 2 12.02 1.99 -11.57
N ILE A 3 11.14 2.98 -11.76
CA ILE A 3 9.92 2.83 -12.57
C ILE A 3 10.28 3.08 -14.03
N HIS A 4 9.79 2.19 -14.91
CA HIS A 4 9.94 2.28 -16.36
C HIS A 4 8.57 2.45 -17.00
N THR A 5 8.11 3.70 -17.12
CA THR A 5 6.80 4.00 -17.73
C THR A 5 6.81 3.73 -19.23
N ARG A 6 5.78 3.04 -19.72
CA ARG A 6 5.62 2.73 -21.14
C ARG A 6 5.54 3.99 -21.98
N GLU A 7 6.21 3.99 -23.14
CA GLU A 7 6.23 5.13 -24.06
C GLU A 7 4.84 5.62 -24.47
N THR A 8 3.90 4.70 -24.71
CA THR A 8 2.52 5.07 -25.06
C THR A 8 1.74 5.69 -23.89
N VAL A 9 2.10 5.37 -22.64
CA VAL A 9 1.55 6.05 -21.45
C VAL A 9 2.13 7.46 -21.35
N ILE A 10 3.44 7.62 -21.59
CA ILE A 10 4.08 8.94 -21.64
C ILE A 10 3.48 9.82 -22.74
N ALA A 11 3.23 9.26 -23.93
CA ALA A 11 2.62 10.01 -25.04
C ALA A 11 1.21 10.54 -24.69
N LEU A 12 0.44 9.81 -23.88
CA LEU A 12 -0.86 10.27 -23.37
C LEU A 12 -0.70 11.31 -22.25
N TRP A 13 0.28 11.13 -21.36
CA TRP A 13 0.62 12.12 -20.34
C TRP A 13 1.03 13.47 -20.94
N GLU A 14 1.83 13.47 -22.01
CA GLU A 14 2.21 14.70 -22.72
C GLU A 14 1.01 15.42 -23.34
N GLN A 15 0.01 14.67 -23.82
CA GLN A 15 -1.25 15.24 -24.30
C GLN A 15 -2.07 15.84 -23.16
N ALA A 16 -2.15 15.15 -22.01
CA ALA A 16 -2.83 15.65 -20.82
C ALA A 16 -2.17 16.93 -20.28
N ARG A 17 -0.83 16.98 -20.22
CA ARG A 17 -0.07 18.18 -19.83
C ARG A 17 -0.42 19.37 -20.73
N LYS A 18 -0.39 19.20 -22.05
CA LYS A 18 -0.75 20.26 -23.00
C LYS A 18 -2.19 20.74 -22.82
N ALA A 19 -3.12 19.84 -22.52
CA ALA A 19 -4.52 20.20 -22.28
C ALA A 19 -4.68 21.03 -21.00
N LEU A 20 -3.98 20.67 -19.91
CA LEU A 20 -3.97 21.43 -18.65
C LEU A 20 -3.36 22.83 -18.85
N GLU A 21 -2.22 22.92 -19.53
CA GLU A 21 -1.54 24.19 -19.83
C GLU A 21 -2.40 25.08 -20.74
N ALA A 22 -3.08 24.51 -21.74
CA ALA A 22 -4.02 25.24 -22.59
C ALA A 22 -5.25 25.75 -21.83
N ALA A 23 -5.64 25.10 -20.73
CA ALA A 23 -6.68 25.56 -19.81
C ALA A 23 -6.20 26.61 -18.80
N GLY A 24 -4.91 26.98 -18.84
CA GLY A 24 -4.32 28.02 -18.00
C GLY A 24 -3.68 27.52 -16.71
N ALA A 25 -3.53 26.19 -16.53
CA ALA A 25 -2.78 25.64 -15.41
C ALA A 25 -1.26 25.69 -15.67
N GLU A 26 -0.46 25.73 -14.61
CA GLU A 26 0.98 25.52 -14.67
C GLU A 26 1.31 24.09 -14.22
N VAL A 27 2.04 23.33 -15.03
CA VAL A 27 2.47 21.96 -14.71
C VAL A 27 3.99 21.97 -14.51
N ILE A 28 4.43 21.77 -13.28
CA ILE A 28 5.84 21.73 -12.90
C ILE A 28 6.29 20.31 -12.54
N GLU A 29 7.53 19.98 -12.90
CA GLU A 29 8.17 18.72 -12.52
C GLU A 29 8.81 18.87 -11.14
N VAL A 30 8.53 17.92 -10.24
CA VAL A 30 8.91 17.99 -8.84
C VAL A 30 9.37 16.63 -8.33
N ASP A 31 10.07 16.61 -7.20
CA ASP A 31 10.23 15.40 -6.38
C ASP A 31 8.90 15.00 -5.74
N PHE A 32 8.83 13.81 -5.14
CA PHE A 32 7.66 13.38 -4.37
C PHE A 32 8.05 12.72 -3.03
N PRO A 33 8.34 13.53 -1.99
CA PRO A 33 8.92 13.05 -0.74
C PRO A 33 8.01 12.04 -0.01
N LEU A 34 6.70 12.13 -0.20
CA LEU A 34 5.72 11.16 0.33
C LEU A 34 6.08 9.70 0.01
N VAL A 35 6.57 9.43 -1.20
CA VAL A 35 6.97 8.09 -1.64
C VAL A 35 8.43 7.84 -1.29
N SER A 36 9.33 8.77 -1.64
CA SER A 36 10.77 8.60 -1.43
C SER A 36 11.16 8.36 0.03
N ASN A 37 10.50 9.04 0.98
CA ASN A 37 10.76 8.90 2.42
C ASN A 37 10.03 7.70 3.06
N CYS A 38 9.11 7.06 2.32
CA CYS A 38 8.49 5.81 2.72
C CYS A 38 9.37 4.62 2.32
N GLU A 39 9.94 4.66 1.12
CA GLU A 39 10.65 3.54 0.48
C GLU A 39 12.18 3.62 0.57
N GLY A 40 12.77 4.79 0.85
CA GLY A 40 14.22 4.98 0.83
C GLY A 40 14.82 4.80 -0.57
N ASP A 41 14.19 5.41 -1.57
CA ASP A 41 14.49 5.18 -3.00
C ASP A 41 15.83 5.75 -3.49
N ARG A 42 16.47 6.61 -2.69
CA ARG A 42 17.70 7.34 -3.04
C ARG A 42 18.61 7.56 -1.82
N PRO A 43 19.92 7.81 -2.01
CA PRO A 43 20.84 8.05 -0.91
C PRO A 43 20.37 9.20 0.00
N GLY A 44 20.26 8.91 1.30
CA GLY A 44 19.83 9.88 2.32
C GLY A 44 18.32 9.94 2.56
N ALA A 45 17.48 9.33 1.70
CA ALA A 45 16.06 9.19 1.97
C ALA A 45 15.81 8.12 3.04
N PRO A 46 15.01 8.39 4.08
CA PRO A 46 14.63 7.39 5.06
C PRO A 46 13.61 6.40 4.48
N THR A 47 13.26 5.38 5.27
CA THR A 47 12.10 4.51 5.06
C THR A 47 11.12 4.69 6.20
N VAL A 48 9.88 4.24 6.03
CA VAL A 48 8.89 4.21 7.12
C VAL A 48 9.41 3.48 8.37
N PHE A 49 10.28 2.48 8.20
CA PHE A 49 10.84 1.68 9.28
C PHE A 49 11.99 2.36 10.04
N ASN A 50 12.75 3.25 9.41
CA ASN A 50 13.96 3.83 10.01
C ASN A 50 13.85 5.34 10.31
N ARG A 51 12.77 6.00 9.86
CA ARG A 51 12.57 7.44 10.05
C ARG A 51 12.26 7.82 11.50
N GLY A 52 11.75 6.90 12.30
CA GLY A 52 11.43 7.11 13.71
C GLY A 52 10.19 7.95 13.99
N ILE A 53 9.34 8.20 12.98
CA ILE A 53 8.04 8.87 13.18
C ILE A 53 6.99 7.86 13.66
N VAL A 54 6.96 6.67 13.06
CA VAL A 54 6.21 5.51 13.51
C VAL A 54 7.18 4.45 14.02
N SER A 55 6.79 3.66 15.03
CA SER A 55 7.66 2.64 15.60
C SER A 55 7.60 1.34 14.80
N PRO A 56 8.67 0.54 14.76
CA PRO A 56 8.63 -0.81 14.19
C PRO A 56 7.58 -1.72 14.86
N GLU A 57 7.32 -1.51 16.16
CA GLU A 57 6.28 -2.23 16.89
C GLU A 57 4.88 -1.90 16.38
N PHE A 58 4.58 -0.62 16.11
CA PHE A 58 3.32 -0.24 15.47
C PHE A 58 3.17 -0.87 14.08
N LEU A 59 4.20 -0.83 13.23
CA LEU A 59 4.14 -1.42 11.89
C LEU A 59 3.92 -2.94 11.92
N ASN A 60 4.47 -3.62 12.93
CA ASN A 60 4.20 -5.03 13.16
C ASN A 60 2.77 -5.27 13.67
N ASP A 61 2.33 -4.50 14.66
CA ASP A 61 0.98 -4.62 15.25
C ASP A 61 -0.12 -4.27 14.24
N GLU A 62 0.13 -3.32 13.34
CA GLU A 62 -0.77 -2.93 12.25
C GLU A 62 -1.05 -4.12 11.32
N LEU A 63 -0.01 -4.83 10.89
CA LEU A 63 -0.14 -6.01 10.05
C LEU A 63 -0.77 -7.18 10.81
N TRP A 64 -0.40 -7.43 12.07
CA TRP A 64 -0.82 -8.66 12.76
C TRP A 64 -1.98 -8.45 13.72
N GLU A 65 -1.74 -7.76 14.84
CA GLU A 65 -2.71 -7.66 15.95
C GLU A 65 -3.97 -6.88 15.52
N LEU A 66 -3.80 -5.73 14.86
CA LEU A 66 -4.89 -4.86 14.44
C LEU A 66 -5.72 -5.51 13.32
N SER A 67 -5.06 -6.13 12.33
CA SER A 67 -5.76 -6.85 11.25
C SER A 67 -6.49 -8.08 11.78
N GLY A 68 -5.86 -8.87 12.66
CA GLY A 68 -6.50 -10.01 13.33
C GLY A 68 -7.74 -9.61 14.12
N TRP A 69 -7.65 -8.56 14.92
CA TRP A 69 -8.79 -7.97 15.62
C TRP A 69 -9.90 -7.56 14.64
N ALA A 70 -9.57 -6.86 13.55
CA ALA A 70 -10.55 -6.35 12.59
C ALA A 70 -11.32 -7.49 11.88
N PHE A 71 -10.63 -8.57 11.50
CA PHE A 71 -11.27 -9.74 10.91
C PHE A 71 -12.27 -10.41 11.88
N ASP A 72 -11.88 -10.60 13.14
CA ASP A 72 -12.75 -11.22 14.16
C ASP A 72 -13.93 -10.31 14.50
N ASP A 73 -13.71 -9.01 14.70
CA ASP A 73 -14.75 -8.04 15.01
C ASP A 73 -15.78 -7.93 13.87
N PHE A 74 -15.33 -7.93 12.61
CA PHE A 74 -16.22 -7.93 11.45
C PHE A 74 -17.15 -9.16 11.42
N LEU A 75 -16.61 -10.37 11.65
CA LEU A 75 -17.41 -11.58 11.71
C LEU A 75 -18.43 -11.56 12.86
N ARG A 76 -18.02 -11.04 14.03
CA ARG A 76 -18.90 -10.90 15.19
C ARG A 76 -20.02 -9.90 14.95
N ALA A 77 -19.70 -8.76 14.34
CA ALA A 77 -20.66 -7.72 14.00
C ALA A 77 -21.70 -8.20 12.99
N ASN A 78 -21.27 -9.00 11.99
CA ASN A 78 -22.17 -9.64 11.03
C ASN A 78 -23.08 -10.69 11.70
N GLY A 79 -22.53 -11.51 12.61
CA GLY A 79 -23.32 -12.40 13.46
C GLY A 79 -23.98 -13.59 12.74
N ASP A 80 -23.40 -14.08 11.63
CA ASP A 80 -23.89 -15.29 10.95
C ASP A 80 -23.84 -16.50 11.91
N PRO A 81 -24.97 -17.18 12.20
CA PRO A 81 -25.00 -18.34 13.08
C PRO A 81 -24.06 -19.48 12.68
N LYS A 82 -23.65 -19.56 11.42
CA LYS A 82 -22.76 -20.60 10.90
C LYS A 82 -21.27 -20.25 10.98
N LEU A 83 -20.92 -18.97 11.06
CA LEU A 83 -19.54 -18.50 11.16
C LEU A 83 -19.52 -17.05 11.70
N LYS A 84 -19.19 -16.89 12.98
CA LYS A 84 -19.30 -15.61 13.70
C LYS A 84 -18.01 -15.11 14.35
N GLN A 85 -16.91 -15.86 14.20
CA GLN A 85 -15.63 -15.53 14.80
C GLN A 85 -14.49 -16.15 14.00
N LEU A 86 -13.35 -15.49 14.01
CA LEU A 86 -12.19 -15.86 13.21
C LEU A 86 -11.57 -17.19 13.64
N ALA A 87 -11.66 -17.53 14.92
CA ALA A 87 -11.14 -18.79 15.47
C ALA A 87 -11.82 -20.05 14.86
N ASP A 88 -13.03 -19.90 14.30
CA ASP A 88 -13.80 -20.98 13.68
C ASP A 88 -13.53 -21.11 12.17
N VAL A 89 -12.73 -20.20 11.58
CA VAL A 89 -12.38 -20.22 10.16
C VAL A 89 -11.38 -21.34 9.85
N ASP A 90 -11.51 -21.94 8.67
CA ASP A 90 -10.55 -22.89 8.11
C ASP A 90 -9.35 -22.12 7.53
N GLY A 91 -8.34 -21.86 8.37
CA GLY A 91 -7.19 -20.99 8.07
C GLY A 91 -6.47 -21.30 6.74
N PRO A 92 -6.11 -22.55 6.43
CA PRO A 92 -5.48 -22.91 5.15
C PRO A 92 -6.32 -22.60 3.91
N LYS A 93 -7.63 -22.38 4.06
CA LYS A 93 -8.54 -22.02 2.96
C LYS A 93 -8.77 -20.52 2.80
N ILE A 94 -8.15 -19.67 3.63
CA ILE A 94 -8.29 -18.21 3.52
C ILE A 94 -7.62 -17.72 2.23
N PHE A 95 -6.39 -18.15 1.97
CA PHE A 95 -5.66 -17.77 0.76
C PHE A 95 -4.75 -18.91 0.25
N PRO A 96 -5.34 -20.02 -0.25
CA PRO A 96 -4.55 -21.12 -0.80
C PRO A 96 -3.85 -20.69 -2.08
N HIS A 97 -2.63 -21.20 -2.30
CA HIS A 97 -1.93 -21.06 -3.57
C HIS A 97 -2.70 -21.76 -4.70
N ASP A 98 -2.75 -21.13 -5.88
CA ASP A 98 -3.37 -21.71 -7.07
C ASP A 98 -2.42 -22.72 -7.74
N PRO A 99 -2.76 -24.02 -7.76
CA PRO A 99 -1.86 -25.04 -8.28
C PRO A 99 -1.52 -24.82 -9.76
N GLY A 100 -0.23 -24.66 -10.05
CA GLY A 100 0.27 -24.50 -11.41
C GLY A 100 0.69 -23.07 -11.76
N THR A 101 0.41 -22.10 -10.88
CA THR A 101 0.92 -20.74 -11.04
C THR A 101 2.30 -20.59 -10.40
N LEU A 102 2.99 -19.52 -10.76
CA LEU A 102 4.25 -19.10 -10.16
C LEU A 102 4.03 -18.69 -8.69
N PRO A 103 5.06 -18.81 -7.84
CA PRO A 103 4.99 -18.37 -6.46
C PRO A 103 4.77 -16.87 -6.32
N ASN A 104 4.11 -16.46 -5.24
CA ASN A 104 4.01 -15.05 -4.87
C ASN A 104 5.39 -14.50 -4.46
N ARG A 105 5.75 -13.28 -4.89
CA ARG A 105 7.05 -12.67 -4.61
C ARG A 105 7.14 -11.94 -3.26
N GLU A 106 6.01 -11.70 -2.59
CA GLU A 106 5.94 -11.15 -1.23
C GLU A 106 6.10 -12.23 -0.14
N GLY A 107 6.21 -13.50 -0.53
CA GLY A 107 6.39 -14.64 0.37
C GLY A 107 5.20 -15.58 0.40
N ASP A 108 5.17 -16.45 1.40
CA ASP A 108 4.09 -17.44 1.58
C ASP A 108 2.85 -16.79 2.22
N LEU A 109 2.00 -16.20 1.38
CA LEU A 109 0.74 -15.58 1.82
C LEU A 109 -0.25 -16.58 2.43
N ALA A 110 -0.19 -17.87 2.03
CA ALA A 110 -1.06 -18.90 2.59
C ALA A 110 -0.71 -19.15 4.06
N ALA A 111 0.59 -19.28 4.36
CA ALA A 111 1.08 -19.35 5.74
C ALA A 111 0.79 -18.06 6.52
N GLY A 112 0.89 -16.90 5.85
CA GLY A 112 0.58 -15.60 6.44
C GLY A 112 -0.88 -15.47 6.89
N MET A 113 -1.83 -15.90 6.07
CA MET A 113 -3.27 -15.76 6.38
C MET A 113 -3.77 -16.78 7.42
N ASP A 114 -3.25 -18.01 7.41
CA ASP A 114 -3.57 -19.02 8.43
C ASP A 114 -3.14 -18.57 9.85
N GLU A 115 -2.11 -17.72 9.95
CA GLU A 115 -1.65 -17.21 11.23
C GLU A 115 -2.70 -16.37 11.96
N TYR A 116 -3.55 -15.62 11.26
CA TYR A 116 -4.63 -14.86 11.92
C TYR A 116 -5.63 -15.78 12.66
N VAL A 117 -5.91 -16.97 12.11
CA VAL A 117 -6.76 -17.95 12.78
C VAL A 117 -6.08 -18.51 14.03
N LYS A 118 -4.76 -18.75 13.97
CA LYS A 118 -3.97 -19.16 15.13
C LYS A 118 -3.92 -18.06 16.19
N MET A 119 -3.76 -16.79 15.80
CA MET A 119 -3.86 -15.63 16.69
C MET A 119 -5.23 -15.57 17.37
N ALA A 120 -6.33 -15.70 16.61
CA ALA A 120 -7.68 -15.75 17.15
C ALA A 120 -7.87 -16.86 18.20
N LYS A 121 -7.29 -18.04 17.97
CA LYS A 121 -7.33 -19.16 18.93
C LYS A 121 -6.51 -18.91 20.20
N ARG A 122 -5.43 -18.12 20.13
CA ARG A 122 -4.64 -17.68 21.29
C ARG A 122 -5.32 -16.55 22.07
N GLY A 123 -6.21 -15.81 21.40
CA GLY A 123 -6.90 -14.64 21.92
C GLY A 123 -6.33 -13.36 21.30
N LEU A 124 -7.22 -12.53 20.77
CA LEU A 124 -6.89 -11.23 20.18
C LEU A 124 -7.11 -10.12 21.20
N LYS A 125 -6.25 -9.11 21.16
CA LYS A 125 -6.48 -7.84 21.86
C LYS A 125 -7.57 -7.05 21.13
N ARG A 126 -8.31 -6.22 21.87
CA ARG A 126 -9.14 -5.19 21.21
C ARG A 126 -8.26 -4.09 20.65
N PHE A 127 -8.73 -3.37 19.62
CA PHE A 127 -7.95 -2.27 19.03
C PHE A 127 -7.53 -1.20 20.04
N ASP A 128 -8.36 -0.95 21.07
CA ASP A 128 -8.13 0.03 22.13
C ASP A 128 -7.16 -0.47 23.22
N GLU A 129 -6.70 -1.71 23.14
CA GLU A 129 -5.73 -2.34 24.05
C GLU A 129 -4.35 -2.53 23.40
N ILE A 130 -4.20 -2.23 22.11
CA ILE A 130 -2.92 -2.31 21.39
C ILE A 130 -2.12 -1.03 21.67
N ALA A 131 -1.11 -1.14 22.52
CA ALA A 131 -0.37 0.00 23.08
C ALA A 131 0.31 0.89 22.02
N SER A 132 0.71 0.32 20.88
CA SER A 132 1.41 1.03 19.80
C SER A 132 0.48 1.87 18.90
N VAL A 133 -0.81 1.55 18.85
CA VAL A 133 -1.79 2.18 17.94
C VAL A 133 -1.93 3.69 18.14
N PRO A 134 -2.08 4.24 19.35
CA PRO A 134 -2.28 5.67 19.53
C PRO A 134 -1.17 6.54 18.93
N ASP A 135 0.10 6.16 19.16
CA ASP A 135 1.26 6.88 18.63
C ASP A 135 1.48 6.59 17.15
N GLY A 136 1.20 5.36 16.70
CA GLY A 136 1.22 5.00 15.29
C GLY A 136 0.32 5.89 14.44
N LEU A 137 -0.96 6.00 14.81
CA LEU A 137 -1.93 6.86 14.09
C LEU A 137 -1.49 8.33 14.06
N ARG A 138 -1.00 8.87 15.17
CA ARG A 138 -0.44 10.24 15.21
C ARG A 138 0.80 10.38 14.31
N GLY A 139 1.64 9.36 14.26
CA GLY A 139 2.83 9.31 13.43
C GLY A 139 2.51 9.31 11.92
N LEU A 140 1.48 8.57 11.51
CA LEU A 140 1.01 8.55 10.11
C LEU A 140 0.51 9.93 9.67
N GLU A 141 -0.35 10.56 10.47
CA GLU A 141 -0.84 11.91 10.19
C GLU A 141 0.30 12.94 10.14
N LYS A 142 1.25 12.85 11.09
CA LYS A 142 2.45 13.70 11.09
C LYS A 142 3.29 13.49 9.82
N THR A 143 3.39 12.26 9.32
CA THR A 143 4.15 11.94 8.11
C THR A 143 3.49 12.57 6.89
N ARG A 144 2.16 12.44 6.72
CA ARG A 144 1.42 13.14 5.65
C ARG A 144 1.62 14.65 5.72
N LYS A 145 1.51 15.22 6.93
CA LYS A 145 1.69 16.66 7.12
C LYS A 145 3.04 17.15 6.61
N LEU A 146 4.12 16.47 6.98
CA LEU A 146 5.48 16.88 6.59
C LEU A 146 5.77 16.66 5.10
N ASP A 147 5.36 15.51 4.56
CA ASP A 147 5.79 15.07 3.23
C ASP A 147 4.80 15.35 2.10
N LEU A 148 3.61 15.84 2.44
CA LEU A 148 2.63 16.27 1.47
C LEU A 148 2.17 17.69 1.74
N GLU A 149 1.55 17.95 2.89
CA GLU A 149 0.86 19.23 3.14
C GLU A 149 1.85 20.40 3.20
N ASP A 150 2.84 20.34 4.10
CA ASP A 150 3.84 21.39 4.28
C ASP A 150 4.72 21.54 3.02
N TRP A 151 4.98 20.43 2.32
CA TRP A 151 5.73 20.42 1.05
C TRP A 151 4.95 21.08 -0.10
N MET A 152 3.67 20.74 -0.27
CA MET A 152 2.78 21.37 -1.24
C MET A 152 2.61 22.86 -0.95
N ASP A 153 2.40 23.24 0.31
CA ASP A 153 2.31 24.64 0.74
C ASP A 153 3.60 25.41 0.41
N GLY A 154 4.77 24.81 0.67
CA GLY A 154 6.07 25.40 0.37
C GLY A 154 6.30 25.63 -1.13
N LEU A 155 5.76 24.76 -1.98
CA LEU A 155 5.83 24.88 -3.44
C LEU A 155 4.61 25.60 -4.06
N LYS A 156 3.60 25.93 -3.25
CA LYS A 156 2.31 26.50 -3.68
C LYS A 156 1.59 25.61 -4.72
N LEU A 157 1.58 24.30 -4.48
CA LEU A 157 0.90 23.33 -5.33
C LEU A 157 -0.58 23.21 -4.94
N ASP A 158 -1.49 23.33 -5.90
CA ASP A 158 -2.91 23.06 -5.68
C ASP A 158 -3.23 21.54 -5.67
N ALA A 159 -2.44 20.75 -6.41
CA ALA A 159 -2.59 19.30 -6.50
C ALA A 159 -1.28 18.65 -6.98
N VAL A 160 -1.18 17.33 -6.77
CA VAL A 160 -0.16 16.47 -7.39
C VAL A 160 -0.86 15.53 -8.35
N LEU A 161 -0.27 15.32 -9.53
CA LEU A 161 -0.81 14.46 -10.56
C LEU A 161 0.31 13.63 -11.22
N PHE A 162 -0.02 12.40 -11.59
CA PHE A 162 0.87 11.45 -12.25
C PHE A 162 0.02 10.37 -12.94
N PRO A 163 0.52 9.67 -13.98
CA PRO A 163 -0.16 8.50 -14.53
C PRO A 163 -0.46 7.47 -13.42
N THR A 164 -1.67 6.94 -13.38
CA THR A 164 -2.10 6.00 -12.33
C THR A 164 -1.23 4.74 -12.27
N VAL A 165 -0.83 4.22 -13.43
CA VAL A 165 0.07 3.06 -13.58
C VAL A 165 1.13 3.36 -14.63
N ALA A 166 2.28 2.69 -14.53
CA ALA A 166 3.40 2.83 -15.45
C ALA A 166 3.22 2.02 -16.75
N ASP A 167 2.59 0.85 -16.67
CA ASP A 167 2.23 -0.04 -17.79
C ASP A 167 1.15 -1.04 -17.32
N VAL A 168 0.74 -1.95 -18.20
CA VAL A 168 -0.11 -3.10 -17.93
C VAL A 168 0.63 -4.38 -18.32
N ALA A 169 0.63 -5.36 -17.42
CA ALA A 169 1.36 -6.61 -17.63
C ALA A 169 0.63 -7.57 -18.59
N PRO A 170 1.34 -8.51 -19.23
CA PRO A 170 0.71 -9.59 -19.98
C PRO A 170 -0.21 -10.44 -19.10
N ALA A 171 -1.28 -10.98 -19.68
CA ALA A 171 -2.31 -11.72 -18.95
C ALA A 171 -1.85 -13.10 -18.43
N ASP A 172 -0.73 -13.63 -18.93
CA ASP A 172 -0.15 -14.93 -18.55
C ASP A 172 0.94 -14.82 -17.47
N ALA A 173 1.00 -13.69 -16.75
CA ALA A 173 2.00 -13.40 -15.72
C ALA A 173 1.96 -14.36 -14.51
N ASP A 174 0.87 -15.08 -14.34
CA ASP A 174 0.71 -16.13 -13.33
C ASP A 174 1.49 -17.41 -13.70
N VAL A 175 1.76 -17.69 -14.97
CA VAL A 175 2.43 -18.94 -15.40
C VAL A 175 3.71 -18.72 -16.20
N ASN A 176 3.90 -17.53 -16.77
CA ASN A 176 5.04 -17.18 -17.61
C ASN A 176 6.05 -16.31 -16.83
N PRO A 177 7.28 -16.81 -16.56
CA PRO A 177 8.27 -16.06 -15.78
C PRO A 177 8.62 -14.68 -16.35
N ALA A 178 8.67 -14.53 -17.68
CA ALA A 178 8.99 -13.24 -18.30
C ALA A 178 7.85 -12.23 -18.14
N SER A 179 6.60 -12.67 -18.30
CA SER A 179 5.42 -11.86 -18.01
C SER A 179 5.32 -11.50 -16.53
N ALA A 180 5.67 -12.44 -15.64
CA ALA A 180 5.72 -12.20 -14.21
C ALA A 180 6.75 -11.13 -13.82
N ASP A 181 7.93 -11.10 -14.47
CA ASP A 181 8.93 -10.06 -14.22
C ASP A 181 8.42 -8.66 -14.56
N ILE A 182 7.60 -8.52 -15.60
CA ILE A 182 6.94 -7.27 -15.94
C ILE A 182 5.88 -6.95 -14.88
N ALA A 183 4.98 -7.91 -14.59
CA ALA A 183 3.88 -7.74 -13.65
C ALA A 183 4.33 -7.35 -12.25
N TRP A 184 5.45 -7.89 -11.79
CA TRP A 184 6.00 -7.64 -10.45
C TRP A 184 6.96 -6.44 -10.37
N SER A 185 7.05 -5.62 -11.42
CA SER A 185 7.91 -4.44 -11.43
C SER A 185 7.20 -3.18 -10.88
N ASN A 186 7.97 -2.28 -10.28
CA ASN A 186 7.47 -1.06 -9.64
C ASN A 186 6.68 -0.16 -10.63
N GLY A 187 5.52 0.33 -10.19
CA GLY A 187 4.57 1.08 -11.02
C GLY A 187 3.63 0.22 -11.88
N ILE A 188 3.82 -1.11 -11.92
CA ILE A 188 2.94 -2.07 -12.59
C ILE A 188 2.25 -2.98 -11.56
N TRP A 189 3.03 -3.59 -10.66
CA TRP A 189 2.54 -4.54 -9.66
C TRP A 189 1.50 -3.93 -8.70
N VAL A 190 1.68 -2.65 -8.43
CA VAL A 190 0.80 -1.76 -7.68
C VAL A 190 0.81 -0.43 -8.43
N ALA A 191 -0.30 0.30 -8.37
CA ALA A 191 -0.41 1.65 -8.91
C ALA A 191 0.69 2.57 -8.37
N ASN A 192 1.03 3.61 -9.14
CA ASN A 192 2.07 4.58 -8.76
C ASN A 192 1.76 5.19 -7.38
N GLY A 193 2.76 5.12 -6.49
CA GLY A 193 2.65 5.54 -5.09
C GLY A 193 2.67 4.40 -4.08
N ASN A 194 2.61 3.13 -4.53
CA ASN A 194 2.67 1.93 -3.68
C ASN A 194 1.77 2.06 -2.44
N LEU A 195 2.30 1.83 -1.23
CA LEU A 195 1.51 1.87 0.01
C LEU A 195 1.30 3.30 0.55
N ALA A 196 2.22 4.24 0.23
CA ALA A 196 2.29 5.54 0.88
C ALA A 196 0.99 6.35 0.78
N ILE A 197 0.34 6.31 -0.40
CA ILE A 197 -0.89 7.08 -0.65
C ILE A 197 -2.00 6.68 0.35
N ARG A 198 -2.20 5.38 0.57
CA ARG A 198 -3.26 4.85 1.44
C ARG A 198 -2.87 4.86 2.90
N HIS A 199 -1.64 4.44 3.21
CA HIS A 199 -1.14 4.40 4.57
C HIS A 199 -1.17 5.78 5.24
N LEU A 200 -1.03 6.85 4.46
CA LEU A 200 -1.03 8.23 4.94
C LEU A 200 -2.36 8.96 4.73
N GLY A 201 -3.42 8.28 4.26
CA GLY A 201 -4.75 8.87 4.16
C GLY A 201 -4.89 9.98 3.11
N VAL A 202 -4.10 9.95 2.03
CA VAL A 202 -4.12 10.99 0.98
C VAL A 202 -5.39 10.86 0.13
N PRO A 203 -6.18 11.92 -0.11
CA PRO A 203 -7.32 11.85 -1.01
C PRO A 203 -6.88 11.85 -2.47
N THR A 204 -7.54 11.06 -3.33
CA THR A 204 -7.20 10.93 -4.75
C THR A 204 -8.44 10.82 -5.63
N VAL A 205 -8.36 11.36 -6.86
CA VAL A 205 -9.37 11.20 -7.93
C VAL A 205 -8.67 10.63 -9.17
N THR A 206 -9.32 9.73 -9.90
CA THR A 206 -8.81 9.13 -11.15
C THR A 206 -9.94 9.09 -12.18
#